data_AF-A0A3S4Y737-F1
#
_entry.id   AF-A0A3S4Y737-F1
#
_cell.length_a   1.000
_cell.length_b   1.000
_cell.length_c   1.000
_cell.angle_alpha   90.00
_cell.angle_beta   90.00
_cell.angle_gamma   90.00
#
_symmetry.space_group_name_H-M   'P 1'
#
loop_
_entity.id
_entity.type
_entity.pdbx_description
1 polymer ?
#
loop_
_entity_poly.entity_id
_entity_poly.type
_entity_poly.pdbx_seq_one_letter_code
_entity_poly.pdbx_strand_id
1 'polypeptide(L)'
;MDFQYTKQTFETRKELFAQAQKQMEELDAQIAATETGAAVAKETVAEAEHLRSERKSLFARLLSIGKTDFENSEVKELDAAIAAKRDQADRAADILAAQSELLERLYAERLELANRIEELRRLLLGSQYEMFAAEIENEHIPEYLKAAEAFAQAAAKLAGYGKAAAMMRDKLIESGIRTTAPTYGQHIPARAVDLRIDGFNLQQREDGSHNGVFDVSDQVEQYCQEAMKNAQ
;
A
#
# COMPACT_ATOMS: atom_id res chain seq x y z
N MET A 1 -10.61 4.12 -18.23
CA MET A 1 -9.44 3.26 -17.91
C MET A 1 -9.96 1.83 -17.78
N ASP A 2 -9.29 0.80 -18.29
CA ASP A 2 -9.80 -0.58 -18.18
C ASP A 2 -9.59 -1.12 -16.75
N PHE A 3 -10.68 -1.31 -16.02
CA PHE A 3 -10.67 -1.77 -14.64
C PHE A 3 -9.92 -3.10 -14.45
N GLN A 4 -10.07 -4.04 -15.40
CA GLN A 4 -9.39 -5.34 -15.31
C GLN A 4 -7.88 -5.19 -15.47
N TYR A 5 -7.46 -4.32 -16.40
CA TYR A 5 -6.05 -4.00 -16.59
C TYR A 5 -5.44 -3.32 -15.34
N THR A 6 -6.14 -2.35 -14.74
CA THR A 6 -5.67 -1.67 -13.52
C THR A 6 -5.54 -2.64 -12.35
N LYS A 7 -6.53 -3.53 -12.18
CA LYS A 7 -6.51 -4.58 -11.15
C LYS A 7 -5.35 -5.55 -11.33
N GLN A 8 -5.14 -6.04 -12.55
CA GLN A 8 -4.02 -6.94 -12.85
C GLN A 8 -2.67 -6.26 -12.58
N THR A 9 -2.54 -5.00 -12.99
CA THR A 9 -1.31 -4.20 -12.76
C THR A 9 -1.02 -4.04 -11.28
N PHE A 10 -2.04 -3.78 -10.45
CA PHE A 10 -1.89 -3.70 -9.00
C PHE A 10 -1.41 -5.02 -8.39
N GLU A 11 -2.04 -6.15 -8.74
CA GLU A 11 -1.64 -7.45 -8.19
C GLU A 11 -0.21 -7.83 -8.61
N THR A 12 0.17 -7.61 -9.87
CA THR A 12 1.56 -7.85 -10.32
C THR A 12 2.56 -6.99 -9.54
N ARG A 13 2.27 -5.70 -9.32
CA ARG A 13 3.17 -4.81 -8.55
C ARG A 13 3.27 -5.23 -7.08
N LYS A 14 2.17 -5.72 -6.50
CA LYS A 14 2.13 -6.24 -5.12
C LYS A 14 2.98 -7.51 -4.97
N GLU A 15 2.89 -8.44 -5.92
CA GLU A 15 3.72 -9.65 -5.96
C GLU A 15 5.21 -9.30 -6.08
N LEU A 16 5.57 -8.42 -7.02
CA LEU A 16 6.96 -7.97 -7.20
C LEU A 16 7.51 -7.29 -5.95
N PHE A 17 6.70 -6.47 -5.27
CA PHE A 17 7.10 -5.83 -4.02
C PHE A 17 7.36 -6.86 -2.91
N ALA A 18 6.47 -7.83 -2.72
CA ALA A 18 6.66 -8.90 -1.73
C ALA A 18 7.89 -9.76 -2.04
N GLN A 19 8.14 -10.06 -3.32
CA GLN A 19 9.33 -10.81 -3.73
C GLN A 19 10.62 -10.04 -3.41
N ALA A 20 10.67 -8.73 -3.69
CA ALA A 20 11.83 -7.90 -3.39
C ALA A 20 12.07 -7.78 -1.87
N GLN A 21 11.02 -7.68 -1.06
CA GLN A 21 11.14 -7.72 0.41
C GLN A 21 11.74 -9.02 0.90
N LYS A 22 11.27 -10.16 0.37
CA LYS A 22 11.82 -11.48 0.71
C LYS A 22 13.30 -11.60 0.32
N GLN A 23 13.68 -11.12 -0.87
CA GLN A 23 15.08 -11.09 -1.29
C GLN A 23 15.95 -10.24 -0.35
N MET A 24 15.41 -9.15 0.20
CA MET A 24 16.14 -8.31 1.16
C MET A 24 16.38 -9.07 2.46
N GLU A 25 15.38 -9.79 2.97
CA GLU A 25 15.53 -10.61 4.17
C GLU A 25 16.57 -11.72 3.98
N GLU A 26 16.56 -12.39 2.82
CA GLU A 26 17.56 -13.42 2.47
C GLU A 26 18.97 -12.83 2.40
N LEU A 27 19.12 -11.63 1.85
CA LEU A 27 20.40 -10.96 1.70
C LEU A 27 20.93 -10.41 3.04
N ASP A 28 20.07 -9.86 3.89
CA ASP A 28 20.40 -9.46 5.27
C ASP A 28 20.90 -10.68 6.09
N ALA A 29 20.29 -11.85 5.91
CA ALA A 29 20.73 -13.09 6.56
C ALA A 29 22.13 -13.54 6.07
N GLN A 30 22.41 -13.41 4.78
CA GLN A 30 23.74 -13.72 4.21
C GLN A 30 24.82 -12.78 4.73
N ILE A 31 24.52 -11.48 4.84
CA ILE A 31 25.44 -10.50 5.43
C ILE A 31 25.73 -10.86 6.88
N ALA A 32 24.70 -11.08 7.70
CA ALA A 32 24.87 -11.44 9.12
C ALA A 32 25.70 -12.72 9.31
N ALA A 33 25.48 -13.74 8.48
CA ALA A 33 26.26 -14.97 8.51
C ALA A 33 27.74 -14.73 8.15
N THR A 34 27.98 -13.90 7.13
CA THR A 34 29.33 -13.56 6.67
C THR A 34 30.09 -12.72 7.70
N GLU A 35 29.42 -11.76 8.34
CA GLU A 35 29.99 -10.94 9.43
C GLU A 35 30.33 -11.77 10.66
N THR A 36 29.47 -12.73 11.02
CA THR A 36 29.75 -13.66 12.12
C THR A 36 30.98 -14.50 11.82
N GLY A 37 31.11 -15.02 10.59
CA GLY A 37 32.32 -15.72 10.15
C GLY A 37 33.57 -14.84 10.21
N ALA A 38 33.45 -13.57 9.82
CA ALA A 38 34.55 -12.61 9.87
C ALA A 38 34.99 -12.27 11.30
N ALA A 39 34.07 -12.22 12.25
CA ALA A 39 34.41 -12.01 13.66
C ALA A 39 35.28 -13.16 14.20
N VAL A 40 34.91 -14.41 13.91
CA VAL A 40 35.67 -15.60 14.34
C VAL A 40 37.06 -15.65 13.70
N ALA A 41 37.17 -15.33 12.41
CA ALA A 41 38.45 -15.30 11.73
C ALA A 41 39.35 -14.15 12.23
N LYS A 42 38.77 -12.97 12.55
CA LYS A 42 39.49 -11.85 13.19
C LYS A 42 40.05 -12.24 14.55
N GLU A 43 39.27 -12.92 15.38
CA GLU A 43 39.71 -13.40 16.69
C GLU A 43 40.89 -14.38 16.56
N THR A 44 40.81 -15.32 15.62
CA THR A 44 41.89 -16.30 15.35
C THR A 44 43.20 -15.63 14.91
N VAL A 45 43.12 -14.59 14.07
CA VAL A 45 44.30 -13.80 13.67
C VAL A 45 44.84 -13.00 14.85
N ALA A 46 43.98 -12.36 15.63
CA ALA A 46 44.37 -11.58 16.81
C ALA A 46 45.07 -12.43 17.88
N GLU A 47 44.59 -13.66 18.14
CA GLU A 47 45.25 -14.62 19.04
C GLU A 47 46.70 -14.93 18.57
N ALA A 48 46.89 -15.17 17.27
CA ALA A 48 48.20 -15.47 16.72
C ALA A 48 49.14 -14.26 16.77
N GLU A 49 48.61 -13.05 16.55
CA GLU A 49 49.36 -11.81 16.72
C GLU A 49 49.74 -11.54 18.18
N HIS A 50 48.84 -11.85 19.12
CA HIS A 50 49.10 -11.73 20.56
C HIS A 50 50.29 -12.58 20.98
N LEU A 51 50.30 -13.88 20.64
CA LEU A 51 51.41 -14.79 20.92
C LEU A 51 52.74 -14.29 20.32
N ARG A 52 52.71 -13.77 19.08
CA ARG A 52 53.89 -13.16 18.46
C ARG A 52 54.36 -11.92 19.21
N SER A 53 53.44 -11.12 19.76
CA SER A 53 53.76 -9.93 20.57
C SER A 53 54.37 -10.30 21.93
N GLU A 54 53.84 -11.33 22.60
CA GLU A 54 54.37 -11.84 23.86
C GLU A 54 55.80 -12.34 23.68
N ARG A 55 56.06 -13.11 22.61
CA ARG A 55 57.41 -13.55 22.27
C ARG A 55 58.37 -12.38 22.03
N LYS A 56 57.94 -11.35 21.29
CA LYS A 56 58.75 -10.13 21.08
C LYS A 56 59.06 -9.42 22.40
N SER A 57 58.09 -9.30 23.29
CA SER A 57 58.24 -8.71 24.62
C SER A 57 59.22 -9.50 25.49
N LEU A 58 59.11 -10.84 25.47
CA LEU A 58 60.03 -11.73 26.19
C LEU A 58 61.47 -11.57 25.67
N PHE A 59 61.68 -11.52 24.35
CA PHE A 59 63.01 -11.26 23.80
C PHE A 59 63.57 -9.91 24.24
N ALA A 60 62.78 -8.84 24.19
CA ALA A 60 63.21 -7.53 24.65
C ALA A 60 63.64 -7.55 26.13
N ARG A 61 62.90 -8.26 26.99
CA ARG A 61 63.25 -8.44 28.41
C ARG A 61 64.56 -9.22 28.58
N LEU A 62 64.72 -10.34 27.88
CA LEU A 62 65.95 -11.16 27.96
C LEU A 62 67.18 -10.37 27.48
N LEU A 63 67.05 -9.63 26.38
CA LEU A 63 68.11 -8.76 25.88
C LEU A 63 68.47 -7.65 26.88
N SER A 64 67.47 -7.07 27.56
CA SER A 64 67.70 -6.00 28.55
C SER A 64 68.53 -6.43 29.76
N ILE A 65 68.51 -7.74 30.09
CA ILE A 65 69.31 -8.33 31.17
C ILE A 65 70.61 -8.98 30.64
N GLY A 66 70.98 -8.74 29.38
CA GLY A 66 72.22 -9.22 28.77
C GLY A 66 72.22 -10.70 28.38
N LYS A 67 71.06 -11.39 28.43
CA LYS A 67 70.93 -12.77 27.94
C LYS A 67 70.79 -12.79 26.43
N THR A 68 71.65 -13.56 25.79
CA THR A 68 71.67 -13.76 24.32
C THR A 68 71.42 -15.22 23.94
N ASP A 69 71.40 -16.11 24.94
CA ASP A 69 70.99 -17.50 24.86
C ASP A 69 69.46 -17.61 24.97
N PHE A 70 68.80 -17.73 23.82
CA PHE A 70 67.34 -17.80 23.72
C PHE A 70 66.75 -19.20 24.01
N GLU A 71 67.52 -20.06 24.68
CA GLU A 71 67.13 -21.43 25.03
C GLU A 71 66.26 -21.54 26.29
N ASN A 72 65.54 -20.47 26.65
CA ASN A 72 64.62 -20.43 27.79
C ASN A 72 63.35 -21.27 27.51
N SER A 73 62.83 -21.97 28.51
CA SER A 73 61.59 -22.76 28.41
C SER A 73 60.40 -21.92 27.95
N GLU A 74 60.25 -20.70 28.47
CA GLU A 74 59.16 -19.79 28.09
C GLU A 74 59.21 -19.39 26.60
N VAL A 75 60.42 -19.24 26.02
CA VAL A 75 60.59 -18.96 24.59
C VAL A 75 60.19 -20.19 23.77
N LYS A 76 60.63 -21.38 24.18
CA LYS A 76 60.29 -22.66 23.51
C LYS A 76 58.78 -22.94 23.55
N GLU A 77 58.11 -22.64 24.65
CA GLU A 77 56.66 -22.77 24.80
C GLU A 77 55.90 -21.82 23.87
N LEU A 78 56.31 -20.54 23.81
CA LEU A 78 55.72 -19.57 22.88
C LEU A 78 55.97 -19.93 21.42
N ASP A 79 57.17 -20.41 21.07
CA ASP A 79 57.47 -20.86 19.71
C ASP A 79 56.64 -22.09 19.31
N ALA A 80 56.41 -23.04 20.22
CA ALA A 80 55.52 -24.17 20.00
C ALA A 80 54.06 -23.74 19.82
N ALA A 81 53.57 -22.82 20.66
CA ALA A 81 52.21 -22.28 20.57
C ALA A 81 51.99 -21.50 19.26
N ILE A 82 52.96 -20.68 18.84
CA ILE A 82 52.93 -19.96 17.56
C ILE A 82 52.93 -20.94 16.39
N ALA A 83 53.76 -21.99 16.43
CA ALA A 83 53.80 -23.01 15.38
C ALA A 83 52.46 -23.77 15.26
N ALA A 84 51.85 -24.14 16.39
CA ALA A 84 50.56 -24.82 16.42
C ALA A 84 49.40 -23.97 15.86
N LYS A 85 49.47 -22.64 16.03
CA LYS A 85 48.43 -21.69 15.55
C LYS A 85 48.70 -21.14 14.15
N ARG A 86 49.89 -21.35 13.57
CA ARG A 86 50.30 -20.74 12.31
C ARG A 86 49.35 -21.06 11.15
N ASP A 87 49.09 -22.35 10.92
CA ASP A 87 48.23 -22.78 9.82
C ASP A 87 46.77 -22.31 9.99
N GLN A 88 46.29 -22.21 11.24
CA GLN A 88 44.96 -21.69 11.53
C GLN A 88 44.89 -20.18 11.29
N ALA A 89 45.91 -19.43 11.66
CA ALA A 89 46.00 -17.99 11.46
C ALA A 89 46.14 -17.62 9.98
N ASP A 90 46.97 -18.35 9.22
CA ASP A 90 47.15 -18.10 7.79
C ASP A 90 45.84 -18.39 7.03
N ARG A 91 45.15 -19.50 7.35
CA ARG A 91 43.81 -19.79 6.80
C ARG A 91 42.77 -18.74 7.21
N ALA A 92 42.79 -18.27 8.46
CA ALA A 92 41.88 -17.24 8.93
C ALA A 92 42.11 -15.91 8.20
N ALA A 93 43.36 -15.55 7.92
CA ALA A 93 43.69 -14.36 7.13
C ALA A 93 43.17 -14.46 5.69
N ASP A 94 43.34 -15.62 5.04
CA ASP A 94 42.79 -15.88 3.70
C ASP A 94 41.24 -15.80 3.70
N ILE A 95 40.59 -16.36 4.73
CA ILE A 95 39.14 -16.28 4.91
C ILE A 95 38.68 -14.83 5.08
N LEU A 96 39.39 -14.01 5.87
CA LEU A 96 39.05 -12.60 6.05
C LEU A 96 39.16 -11.79 4.76
N ALA A 97 40.20 -12.04 3.96
CA ALA A 97 40.35 -11.40 2.66
C ALA A 97 39.17 -11.75 1.75
N ALA A 98 38.82 -13.03 1.64
CA ALA A 98 37.67 -13.48 0.85
C ALA A 98 36.32 -12.95 1.37
N GLN A 99 36.13 -12.89 2.69
CA GLN A 99 34.91 -12.36 3.31
C GLN A 99 34.77 -10.85 3.13
N SER A 100 35.87 -10.09 3.09
CA SER A 100 35.80 -8.65 2.86
C SER A 100 35.25 -8.32 1.46
N GLU A 101 35.74 -9.00 0.43
CA GLU A 101 35.25 -8.85 -0.94
C GLU A 101 33.80 -9.30 -1.08
N LEU A 102 33.42 -10.40 -0.40
CA LEU A 102 32.05 -10.88 -0.37
C LEU A 102 31.11 -9.87 0.32
N LEU A 103 31.49 -9.32 1.47
CA LEU A 103 30.68 -8.34 2.18
C LEU A 103 30.50 -7.06 1.36
N GLU A 104 31.54 -6.57 0.70
CA GLU A 104 31.42 -5.39 -0.19
C GLU A 104 30.39 -5.64 -1.31
N ARG A 105 30.41 -6.83 -1.92
CA ARG A 105 29.43 -7.22 -2.95
C ARG A 105 28.01 -7.30 -2.37
N LEU A 106 27.83 -8.01 -1.26
CA LEU A 106 26.53 -8.15 -0.61
C LEU A 106 25.97 -6.79 -0.19
N TYR A 107 26.79 -5.88 0.34
CA TYR A 107 26.36 -4.54 0.69
C TYR A 107 25.96 -3.69 -0.54
N ALA A 108 26.65 -3.85 -1.67
CA ALA A 108 26.27 -3.22 -2.92
C ALA A 108 24.92 -3.75 -3.44
N GLU A 109 24.74 -5.07 -3.47
CA GLU A 109 23.49 -5.71 -3.87
C GLU A 109 22.33 -5.30 -2.95
N ARG A 110 22.58 -5.19 -1.64
CA ARG A 110 21.61 -4.68 -0.66
C ARG A 110 21.14 -3.29 -1.00
N LEU A 111 22.06 -2.40 -1.36
CA LEU A 111 21.75 -1.02 -1.69
C LEU A 111 20.91 -0.93 -2.97
N GLU A 112 21.27 -1.71 -4.00
CA GLU A 112 20.49 -1.80 -5.24
C GLU A 112 19.07 -2.31 -4.98
N LEU A 113 18.94 -3.37 -4.17
CA LEU A 113 17.64 -3.93 -3.82
C LEU A 113 16.80 -2.95 -2.98
N ALA A 114 17.43 -2.17 -2.09
CA ALA A 114 16.74 -1.15 -1.30
C ALA A 114 16.14 -0.07 -2.20
N ASN A 115 16.91 0.41 -3.18
CA ASN A 115 16.42 1.36 -4.18
C ASN A 115 15.26 0.76 -4.98
N ARG A 116 15.38 -0.51 -5.39
CA ARG A 116 14.32 -1.21 -6.13
C ARG A 116 13.03 -1.36 -5.32
N ILE A 117 13.13 -1.66 -4.03
CA ILE A 117 11.98 -1.72 -3.11
C ILE A 117 11.30 -0.35 -3.02
N GLU A 118 12.06 0.74 -2.95
CA GLU A 118 11.47 2.08 -2.90
C GLU A 118 10.72 2.42 -4.19
N GLU A 119 11.29 2.11 -5.36
CA GLU A 119 10.60 2.26 -6.65
C GLU A 119 9.30 1.46 -6.70
N LEU A 120 9.35 0.18 -6.32
CA LEU A 120 8.18 -0.70 -6.29
C LEU A 120 7.12 -0.18 -5.31
N ARG A 121 7.53 0.37 -4.17
CA ARG A 121 6.60 1.00 -3.22
C ARG A 121 5.87 2.18 -3.83
N ARG A 122 6.59 3.06 -4.55
CA ARG A 122 5.99 4.22 -5.24
C ARG A 122 5.02 3.76 -6.33
N LEU A 123 5.40 2.77 -7.13
CA LEU A 123 4.54 2.18 -8.18
C LEU A 123 3.30 1.50 -7.61
N LEU A 124 3.45 0.80 -6.48
CA LEU A 124 2.35 0.14 -5.79
C LEU A 124 1.36 1.17 -5.25
N LEU A 125 1.84 2.24 -4.61
CA LEU A 125 0.99 3.33 -4.12
C LEU A 125 0.23 4.00 -5.28
N GLY A 126 0.90 4.23 -6.40
CA GLY A 126 0.27 4.75 -7.62
C GLY A 126 -0.85 3.82 -8.11
N SER A 127 -0.60 2.52 -8.17
CA SER A 127 -1.64 1.55 -8.57
C SER A 127 -2.77 1.40 -7.58
N GLN A 128 -2.52 1.55 -6.27
CA GLN A 128 -3.59 1.56 -5.26
C GLN A 128 -4.53 2.73 -5.50
N TYR A 129 -3.98 3.91 -5.79
CA TYR A 129 -4.78 5.08 -6.12
C TYR A 129 -5.57 4.88 -7.41
N GLU A 130 -4.93 4.34 -8.47
CA GLU A 130 -5.60 4.04 -9.73
C GLU A 130 -6.73 3.01 -9.56
N MET A 131 -6.52 1.95 -8.76
CA MET A 131 -7.60 1.00 -8.45
C MET A 131 -8.74 1.68 -7.71
N PHE A 132 -8.44 2.44 -6.67
CA PHE A 132 -9.46 3.13 -5.87
C PHE A 132 -10.29 4.08 -6.73
N ALA A 133 -9.66 4.85 -7.62
CA ALA A 133 -10.35 5.71 -8.57
C ALA A 133 -11.21 4.89 -9.55
N ALA A 134 -10.69 3.76 -10.05
CA ALA A 134 -11.43 2.91 -10.96
C ALA A 134 -12.62 2.20 -10.28
N GLU A 135 -12.51 1.80 -9.01
CA GLU A 135 -13.61 1.25 -8.21
C GLU A 135 -14.72 2.29 -8.01
N ILE A 136 -14.35 3.53 -7.67
CA ILE A 136 -15.29 4.65 -7.60
C ILE A 136 -16.04 4.83 -8.93
N GLU A 137 -15.32 4.89 -10.04
CA GLU A 137 -15.89 5.17 -11.36
C GLU A 137 -16.78 4.03 -11.87
N ASN A 138 -16.39 2.77 -11.65
CA ASN A 138 -17.04 1.62 -12.28
C ASN A 138 -18.07 0.93 -11.37
N GLU A 139 -18.01 1.14 -10.05
CA GLU A 139 -18.91 0.48 -9.09
C GLU A 139 -19.77 1.52 -8.35
N HIS A 140 -19.14 2.42 -7.59
CA HIS A 140 -19.87 3.25 -6.64
C HIS A 140 -20.64 4.42 -7.26
N ILE A 141 -20.09 5.10 -8.28
CA ILE A 141 -20.83 6.14 -9.01
C ILE A 141 -22.07 5.54 -9.69
N PRO A 142 -21.98 4.42 -10.45
CA PRO A 142 -23.16 3.76 -11.00
C PRO A 142 -24.21 3.34 -9.97
N GLU A 143 -23.79 2.79 -8.82
CA GLU A 143 -24.70 2.44 -7.72
C GLU A 143 -25.43 3.65 -7.16
N TYR A 144 -24.71 4.74 -6.92
CA TYR A 144 -25.30 5.99 -6.49
C TYR A 144 -26.32 6.51 -7.52
N LEU A 145 -25.98 6.52 -8.80
CA LEU A 145 -26.86 7.00 -9.86
C LEU A 145 -28.15 6.17 -9.96
N LYS A 146 -28.07 4.84 -9.77
CA LYS A 146 -29.26 3.97 -9.71
C LYS A 146 -30.15 4.30 -8.51
N ALA A 147 -29.56 4.52 -7.34
CA ALA A 147 -30.31 4.90 -6.13
C ALA A 147 -30.97 6.28 -6.30
N ALA A 148 -30.24 7.23 -6.89
CA ALA A 148 -30.71 8.57 -7.21
C ALA A 148 -31.90 8.55 -8.17
N GLU A 149 -31.83 7.72 -9.23
CA GLU A 149 -32.94 7.52 -10.16
C GLU A 149 -34.18 6.93 -9.48
N ALA A 150 -34.01 5.91 -8.63
CA ALA A 150 -35.13 5.33 -7.88
C ALA A 150 -35.79 6.34 -6.93
N PHE A 151 -34.99 7.19 -6.28
CA PHE A 151 -35.50 8.29 -5.46
C PHE A 151 -36.28 9.30 -6.31
N ALA A 152 -35.75 9.70 -7.45
CA ALA A 152 -36.43 10.62 -8.37
C ALA A 152 -37.79 10.06 -8.83
N GLN A 153 -37.85 8.76 -9.19
CA GLN A 153 -39.11 8.10 -9.55
C GLN A 153 -40.12 8.07 -8.39
N ALA A 154 -39.67 7.79 -7.17
CA ALA A 154 -40.54 7.80 -5.99
C ALA A 154 -41.07 9.21 -5.68
N ALA A 155 -40.22 10.23 -5.80
CA ALA A 155 -40.61 11.63 -5.64
C ALA A 155 -41.63 12.06 -6.71
N ALA A 156 -41.40 11.66 -7.97
CA ALA A 156 -42.31 11.91 -9.08
C ALA A 156 -43.70 11.32 -8.82
N LYS A 157 -43.75 10.07 -8.34
CA LYS A 157 -44.99 9.40 -7.97
C LYS A 157 -45.73 10.15 -6.88
N LEU A 158 -45.05 10.49 -5.78
CA LEU A 158 -45.67 11.24 -4.68
C LEU A 158 -46.24 12.59 -5.16
N ALA A 159 -45.49 13.33 -5.98
CA ALA A 159 -45.93 14.59 -6.55
C ALA A 159 -47.14 14.42 -7.50
N GLY A 160 -47.15 13.38 -8.34
CA GLY A 160 -48.27 13.06 -9.23
C GLY A 160 -49.56 12.75 -8.46
N TYR A 161 -49.48 11.92 -7.42
CA TYR A 161 -50.63 11.65 -6.54
C TYR A 161 -51.09 12.90 -5.76
N GLY A 162 -50.15 13.73 -5.29
CA GLY A 162 -50.47 14.99 -4.64
C GLY A 162 -51.24 15.94 -5.56
N LYS A 163 -50.80 16.06 -6.82
CA LYS A 163 -51.48 16.85 -7.86
C LYS A 163 -52.89 16.31 -8.12
N ALA A 164 -53.04 14.99 -8.27
CA ALA A 164 -54.34 14.35 -8.46
C ALA A 164 -55.29 14.62 -7.27
N ALA A 165 -54.79 14.49 -6.04
CA ALA A 165 -55.58 14.76 -4.82
C ALA A 165 -56.07 16.21 -4.76
N ALA A 166 -55.22 17.18 -5.11
CA ALA A 166 -55.61 18.59 -5.20
C ALA A 166 -56.73 18.79 -6.26
N MET A 167 -56.58 18.21 -7.45
CA MET A 167 -57.59 18.28 -8.52
C MET A 167 -58.93 17.64 -8.11
N MET A 168 -58.91 16.49 -7.44
CA MET A 168 -60.14 15.84 -6.94
C MET A 168 -60.84 16.70 -5.90
N ARG A 169 -60.07 17.27 -4.96
CA ARG A 169 -60.62 18.17 -3.94
C ARG A 169 -61.28 19.38 -4.58
N ASP A 170 -60.65 19.99 -5.57
CA ASP A 170 -61.20 21.15 -6.26
C ASP A 170 -62.52 20.79 -6.97
N LYS A 171 -62.61 19.62 -7.63
CA LYS A 171 -63.88 19.10 -8.19
C LYS A 171 -64.98 18.87 -7.14
N LEU A 172 -64.62 18.36 -5.96
CA LEU A 172 -65.57 18.16 -4.85
C LEU A 172 -66.10 19.50 -4.32
N ILE A 173 -65.20 20.48 -4.16
CA ILE A 173 -65.57 21.85 -3.75
C ILE A 173 -66.49 22.50 -4.78
N GLU A 174 -66.17 22.38 -6.08
CA GLU A 174 -67.03 22.84 -7.18
C GLU A 174 -68.42 22.18 -7.15
N SER A 175 -68.50 20.93 -6.69
CA SER A 175 -69.74 20.18 -6.49
C SER A 175 -70.44 20.47 -5.16
N GLY A 176 -69.93 21.42 -4.35
CA GLY A 176 -70.50 21.81 -3.06
C GLY A 176 -70.16 20.87 -1.89
N ILE A 177 -69.28 19.89 -2.08
CA ILE A 177 -68.88 18.92 -1.06
C ILE A 177 -67.62 19.43 -0.34
N ARG A 178 -67.68 19.59 0.99
CA ARG A 178 -66.51 19.90 1.82
C ARG A 178 -65.84 18.64 2.34
N THR A 179 -64.55 18.50 2.09
CA THR A 179 -63.74 17.36 2.57
C THR A 179 -63.07 17.69 3.90
N THR A 180 -63.04 16.75 4.85
CA THR A 180 -62.25 16.87 6.10
C THR A 180 -60.84 16.26 5.97
N ALA A 181 -60.50 15.71 4.80
CA ALA A 181 -59.21 15.09 4.54
C ALA A 181 -58.07 16.14 4.54
N PRO A 182 -56.83 15.74 4.91
CA PRO A 182 -55.69 16.63 4.84
C PRO A 182 -55.42 17.11 3.41
N THR A 183 -54.98 18.35 3.27
CA THR A 183 -54.62 18.93 1.98
C THR A 183 -53.21 18.50 1.58
N TYR A 184 -53.12 17.59 0.61
CA TYR A 184 -51.86 17.17 -0.01
C TYR A 184 -51.67 17.88 -1.36
N GLY A 185 -50.42 18.11 -1.76
CA GLY A 185 -50.08 18.62 -3.10
C GLY A 185 -50.41 20.10 -3.38
N GLN A 186 -50.71 20.90 -2.36
CA GLN A 186 -51.01 22.34 -2.54
C GLN A 186 -49.82 23.18 -3.01
N HIS A 187 -48.60 22.70 -2.82
CA HIS A 187 -47.39 23.35 -3.28
C HIS A 187 -46.42 22.31 -3.82
N ILE A 188 -45.68 22.70 -4.87
CA ILE A 188 -44.59 21.99 -5.57
C ILE A 188 -45.04 21.30 -6.87
N PRO A 189 -44.95 21.98 -8.02
CA PRO A 189 -44.63 21.28 -9.26
C PRO A 189 -43.18 20.78 -9.10
N ALA A 190 -43.01 19.51 -8.76
CA ALA A 190 -41.70 18.87 -8.82
C ALA A 190 -41.33 18.75 -10.31
N ARG A 191 -40.62 19.74 -10.86
CA ARG A 191 -40.10 19.69 -12.23
C ARG A 191 -38.82 18.88 -12.31
N ALA A 192 -37.97 18.95 -11.29
CA ALA A 192 -36.73 18.23 -11.24
C ALA A 192 -36.33 17.88 -9.81
N VAL A 193 -35.57 16.79 -9.66
CA VAL A 193 -34.87 16.42 -8.44
C VAL A 193 -33.38 16.63 -8.68
N ASP A 194 -32.76 17.59 -7.96
CA ASP A 194 -31.32 17.88 -8.01
C ASP A 194 -30.62 17.18 -6.84
N LEU A 195 -29.72 16.26 -7.16
CA LEU A 195 -28.89 15.49 -6.24
C LEU A 195 -27.42 15.81 -6.53
N ARG A 196 -26.73 16.39 -5.53
CA ARG A 196 -25.33 16.81 -5.65
C ARG A 196 -24.44 15.91 -4.81
N ILE A 197 -23.30 15.51 -5.38
CA ILE A 197 -22.20 14.92 -4.63
C ILE A 197 -20.98 15.84 -4.78
N ASP A 198 -20.62 16.51 -3.69
CA ASP A 198 -19.42 17.33 -3.67
C ASP A 198 -18.16 16.46 -3.81
N GLY A 199 -17.20 16.92 -4.61
CA GLY A 199 -15.90 16.25 -4.79
C GLY A 199 -15.84 15.18 -5.89
N PHE A 200 -16.97 14.81 -6.52
CA PHE A 200 -16.99 13.92 -7.67
C PHE A 200 -17.40 14.68 -8.93
N ASN A 201 -16.55 14.64 -9.96
CA ASN A 201 -16.81 15.33 -11.22
C ASN A 201 -17.77 14.48 -12.06
N LEU A 202 -19.04 14.52 -11.67
CA LEU A 202 -20.11 13.85 -12.38
C LEU A 202 -20.36 14.62 -13.70
N GLN A 203 -19.64 14.26 -14.76
CA GLN A 203 -19.71 14.94 -16.07
C GLN A 203 -21.16 15.12 -16.55
N GLN A 204 -21.41 16.18 -17.33
CA GLN A 204 -22.63 16.29 -18.12
C GLN A 204 -22.74 15.09 -19.05
N ARG A 205 -23.90 14.46 -19.08
CA ARG A 205 -24.25 13.50 -20.14
C ARG A 205 -24.26 14.21 -21.49
N GLU A 206 -24.06 13.47 -22.58
CA GLU A 206 -24.08 13.99 -23.96
C GLU A 206 -25.40 14.70 -24.33
N ASP A 207 -26.49 14.41 -23.61
CA ASP A 207 -27.80 15.05 -23.74
C ASP A 207 -27.92 16.41 -23.02
N GLY A 208 -26.86 16.88 -22.36
CA GLY A 208 -26.84 18.13 -21.58
C GLY A 208 -27.39 18.02 -20.16
N SER A 209 -27.86 16.85 -19.73
CA SER A 209 -28.27 16.61 -18.34
C SER A 209 -27.04 16.51 -17.42
N HIS A 210 -27.12 17.16 -16.25
CA HIS A 210 -26.13 16.97 -15.21
C HIS A 210 -26.37 15.62 -14.54
N ASN A 211 -25.33 14.80 -14.39
CA ASN A 211 -25.40 13.61 -13.54
C ASN A 211 -25.84 14.05 -12.13
N GLY A 212 -27.07 13.71 -11.74
CA GLY A 212 -27.69 14.15 -10.48
C GLY A 212 -28.95 15.01 -10.64
N VAL A 213 -29.24 15.55 -11.82
CA VAL A 213 -30.51 16.26 -12.08
C VAL A 213 -31.44 15.36 -12.88
N PHE A 214 -32.54 14.94 -12.24
CA PHE A 214 -33.56 14.11 -12.87
C PHE A 214 -34.78 14.97 -13.19
N ASP A 215 -35.04 15.21 -14.48
CA ASP A 215 -36.31 15.76 -14.91
C ASP A 215 -37.39 14.70 -14.70
N VAL A 216 -38.39 15.05 -13.91
CA VAL A 216 -39.49 14.14 -13.53
C VAL A 216 -40.84 14.66 -14.01
N SER A 217 -40.86 15.73 -14.81
CA SER A 217 -42.07 16.45 -15.19
C SER A 217 -43.09 15.55 -15.89
N ASP A 218 -42.63 14.73 -16.84
CA ASP A 218 -43.49 13.82 -17.61
C ASP A 218 -44.03 12.68 -16.73
N GLN A 219 -43.20 12.13 -15.85
CA GLN A 219 -43.60 11.06 -14.93
C GLN A 219 -44.64 11.56 -13.92
N VAL A 220 -44.48 12.79 -13.40
CA VAL A 220 -45.47 13.42 -12.52
C VAL A 220 -46.82 13.55 -13.21
N GLU A 221 -46.83 14.00 -14.46
CA GLU A 221 -48.06 14.13 -15.25
C GLU A 221 -48.71 12.77 -15.51
N GLN A 222 -47.91 11.77 -15.90
CA GLN A 222 -48.38 10.40 -16.09
C GLN A 222 -49.03 9.84 -14.80
N TYR A 223 -48.35 9.91 -13.66
CA TYR A 223 -48.90 9.40 -12.39
C TYR A 223 -50.14 10.17 -11.94
N CYS A 224 -50.20 11.48 -12.20
CA CYS A 224 -51.41 12.27 -11.96
C CYS A 224 -52.58 11.76 -12.81
N GLN A 225 -52.38 11.52 -14.10
CA GLN A 225 -53.41 11.02 -15.00
C GLN A 225 -53.87 9.60 -14.61
N GLU A 226 -52.94 8.71 -14.26
CA GLU A 226 -53.25 7.36 -13.77
C GLU A 226 -54.08 7.40 -12.48
N ALA A 227 -53.69 8.22 -11.50
CA ALA A 227 -54.42 8.38 -10.26
C ALA A 227 -55.84 8.95 -10.48
N MET A 228 -55.98 9.91 -11.39
CA MET A 228 -57.27 10.50 -11.74
C MET A 228 -58.21 9.53 -12.48
N LYS A 229 -57.68 8.62 -13.31
CA LYS A 229 -58.46 7.55 -13.96
C LYS A 229 -59.02 6.57 -12.95
N ASN A 230 -58.25 6.20 -11.94
CA ASN A 230 -58.66 5.25 -10.89
C ASN A 230 -59.71 5.80 -9.93
N ALA A 231 -60.03 7.10 -10.01
CA ALA A 231 -61.02 7.77 -9.16
C ALA A 231 -62.34 8.10 -9.88
N GLN A 232 -62.49 7.70 -11.14
CA GLN A 232 -63.75 7.73 -11.90
C GLN A 232 -64.56 6.46 -11.64
#